data_AF-A0A380ED60-F1
#
_entry.id   AF-A0A380ED60-F1
#
_cell.length_a   1.000
_cell.length_b   1.000
_cell.length_c   1.000
_cell.angle_alpha   90.00
_cell.angle_beta   90.00
_cell.angle_gamma   90.00
#
_symmetry.space_group_name_H-M   'P 1'
#
loop_
_entity.id
_entity.type
_entity.pdbx_description
1 polymer ?
#
loop_
_entity_poly.entity_id
_entity_poly.type
_entity_poly.pdbx_seq_one_letter_code
_entity_poly.pdbx_strand_id
1 'polypeptide(L)'
;MSIVGPRPALYNQYELIEKRTKANVHTIRPGVTGLAQVMGRDDITDDQKVAYDHYYLTHQSMMLDMYIIYKTIKNIVTSEGVHH
;
A
#
# COMPACT_ATOMS: atom_id res chain seq x y z
N MET A 1 -11.96 6.92 -4.35
CA MET A 1 -11.13 6.17 -3.38
C MET A 1 -11.69 4.75 -3.30
N SER A 2 -10.81 3.76 -3.15
CA SER A 2 -11.14 2.34 -2.97
C SER A 2 -11.00 1.95 -1.49
N ILE A 3 -11.52 0.79 -1.09
CA ILE A 3 -11.23 0.21 0.23
C ILE A 3 -9.78 -0.29 0.24
N VAL A 4 -9.40 -1.05 -0.81
CA VAL A 4 -8.07 -1.61 -1.00
C VAL A 4 -7.39 -0.92 -2.19
N GLY A 5 -6.14 -0.50 -2.01
CA GLY A 5 -5.33 0.18 -3.01
C GLY A 5 -4.12 0.89 -2.40
N PRO A 6 -3.19 1.39 -3.23
CA PRO A 6 -2.00 2.10 -2.75
C PRO A 6 -2.41 3.34 -1.96
N ARG A 7 -1.71 3.59 -0.86
CA ARG A 7 -1.93 4.78 -0.03
C ARG A 7 -1.54 6.03 -0.82
N PRO A 8 -2.35 7.12 -0.79
CA PRO A 8 -1.98 8.37 -1.45
C PRO A 8 -0.59 8.82 -0.99
N ALA A 9 0.28 9.15 -1.94
CA ALA A 9 1.56 9.77 -1.62
C ALA A 9 1.32 11.15 -1.01
N LEU A 10 2.15 11.54 -0.04
CA LEU A 10 2.14 12.91 0.47
C LEU A 10 2.76 13.85 -0.59
N TYR A 11 2.34 15.12 -0.58
CA TYR A 11 2.79 16.11 -1.57
C TYR A 11 4.31 16.36 -1.55
N ASN A 12 4.97 16.05 -0.44
CA ASN A 12 6.41 16.22 -0.25
C ASN A 12 7.23 14.98 -0.66
N GLN A 13 6.59 13.89 -1.10
CA GLN A 13 7.25 12.64 -1.48
C GLN A 13 7.49 12.56 -2.99
N TYR A 14 8.21 13.53 -3.55
CA TYR A 14 8.42 13.65 -4.99
C TYR A 14 9.04 12.39 -5.62
N GLU A 15 10.06 11.80 -4.98
CA GLU A 15 10.70 10.56 -5.46
C GLU A 15 9.73 9.38 -5.52
N LEU A 16 8.91 9.20 -4.48
CA LEU A 16 7.91 8.14 -4.44
C LEU A 16 6.86 8.33 -5.54
N ILE A 17 6.40 9.58 -5.76
CA ILE A 17 5.44 9.92 -6.82
C ILE A 17 6.04 9.58 -8.19
N GLU A 18 7.29 9.97 -8.45
CA GLU A 18 7.97 9.70 -9.71
C GLU A 18 8.13 8.19 -9.93
N LYS A 19 8.60 7.44 -8.92
CA LYS A 19 8.75 5.98 -8.99
C LYS A 19 7.41 5.26 -9.23
N ARG A 20 6.35 5.66 -8.53
CA ARG A 20 4.98 5.15 -8.75
C ARG A 20 4.46 5.48 -10.15
N THR A 21 4.79 6.66 -10.66
CA THR A 21 4.40 7.08 -12.01
C THR A 21 5.08 6.20 -13.05
N LYS A 22 6.40 5.98 -12.92
CA LYS A 22 7.18 5.07 -13.78
C LYS A 22 6.65 3.63 -13.75
N ALA A 23 6.17 3.17 -12.59
CA ALA A 23 5.59 1.85 -12.41
C ALA A 23 4.08 1.77 -12.75
N ASN A 24 3.47 2.79 -13.37
CA ASN A 24 2.03 2.83 -13.69
C ASN A 24 1.08 2.66 -12.48
N VAL A 25 1.56 2.79 -11.25
CA VAL A 25 0.77 2.67 -10.02
C VAL A 25 -0.28 3.77 -9.91
N HIS A 26 -0.06 4.92 -10.55
CA HIS A 26 -1.01 6.02 -10.61
C HIS A 26 -2.33 5.68 -11.33
N THR A 27 -2.39 4.56 -12.06
CA THR A 27 -3.59 4.12 -12.79
C THR A 27 -4.67 3.51 -11.89
N ILE A 28 -4.29 3.04 -10.69
CA ILE A 28 -5.23 2.47 -9.72
C ILE A 28 -5.68 3.50 -8.70
N ARG A 29 -6.94 3.36 -8.26
CA ARG A 29 -7.54 4.29 -7.30
C ARG A 29 -6.88 4.10 -5.93
N PRO A 30 -6.49 5.19 -5.26
CA PRO A 30 -5.92 5.07 -3.93
C PRO A 30 -6.91 4.46 -2.94
N GLY A 31 -6.36 3.66 -2.02
CA GLY A 31 -7.09 2.89 -1.01
C GLY A 31 -6.97 3.44 0.40
N VAL A 32 -7.86 3.00 1.29
CA VAL A 32 -7.72 3.22 2.75
C VAL A 32 -6.63 2.32 3.32
N THR A 33 -6.61 1.06 2.86
CA THR A 33 -5.55 0.07 3.11
C THR A 33 -4.96 -0.43 1.80
N GLY A 34 -3.78 -1.03 1.83
CA GLY A 34 -3.08 -1.54 0.65
C GLY A 34 -1.98 -2.51 1.00
N LEU A 35 -1.46 -3.20 -0.01
CA LEU A 35 -0.44 -4.25 0.18
C LEU A 35 0.82 -3.70 0.87
N ALA A 36 1.33 -2.55 0.42
CA ALA A 36 2.48 -1.90 1.05
C ALA A 36 2.22 -1.54 2.54
N GLN A 37 0.98 -1.18 2.91
CA GLN A 37 0.62 -0.84 4.29
C GLN A 37 0.62 -2.08 5.20
N VAL A 38 0.20 -3.25 4.71
CA VAL A 38 0.15 -4.47 5.53
C VAL A 38 1.47 -5.24 5.59
N MET A 39 2.39 -4.95 4.67
CA MET A 39 3.70 -5.63 4.58
C MET A 39 4.81 -4.96 5.41
N GLY A 40 4.66 -3.69 5.77
CA GLY A 40 5.68 -3.01 6.59
C GLY A 40 5.45 -1.51 6.77
N ARG A 41 4.52 -0.91 6.01
CA ARG A 41 4.07 0.48 6.20
C ARG A 41 5.23 1.49 6.19
N ASP A 42 5.71 1.90 7.35
CA ASP A 42 6.76 2.91 7.52
C ASP A 42 8.16 2.28 7.65
N ASP A 43 8.25 0.97 7.88
CA ASP A 43 9.51 0.20 8.00
C ASP A 43 10.08 -0.25 6.64
N ILE A 44 9.38 -0.01 5.53
CA ILE A 44 9.80 -0.40 4.18
C ILE A 44 10.24 0.81 3.36
N THR A 45 11.24 0.60 2.51
CA THR A 45 11.77 1.66 1.63
C THR A 45 10.76 2.04 0.55
N ASP A 46 10.92 3.22 -0.04
CA ASP A 46 10.04 3.68 -1.13
C ASP A 46 10.08 2.74 -2.34
N ASP A 47 11.21 2.12 -2.64
CA ASP A 47 11.32 1.12 -3.71
C ASP A 47 10.50 -0.14 -3.39
N GLN A 48 10.52 -0.60 -2.15
CA GLN A 48 9.68 -1.73 -1.71
C GLN A 48 8.20 -1.35 -1.75
N LYS A 49 7.83 -0.14 -1.33
CA LYS A 49 6.45 0.35 -1.44
C LYS A 49 5.95 0.31 -2.88
N VAL A 50 6.75 0.85 -3.81
CA VAL A 50 6.43 0.85 -5.24
C VAL A 50 6.33 -0.57 -5.78
N ALA A 51 7.22 -1.48 -5.37
CA ALA A 51 7.17 -2.88 -5.77
C ALA A 51 5.88 -3.57 -5.30
N TYR A 52 5.46 -3.36 -4.05
CA TYR A 52 4.19 -3.89 -3.54
C TYR A 52 2.97 -3.27 -4.22
N ASP A 53 3.00 -1.96 -4.48
CA ASP A 53 1.91 -1.27 -5.16
C ASP A 53 1.78 -1.75 -6.63
N HIS A 54 2.92 -1.98 -7.31
CA HIS A 54 2.96 -2.55 -8.66
C HIS A 54 2.53 -4.02 -8.68
N TYR A 55 2.90 -4.80 -7.65
CA TYR A 55 2.42 -6.16 -7.50
C TYR A 55 0.90 -6.19 -7.36
N TYR A 56 0.34 -5.32 -6.52
CA TYR A 56 -1.11 -5.18 -6.38
C TYR A 56 -1.76 -4.77 -7.71
N LEU A 57 -1.18 -3.80 -8.44
CA LEU A 57 -1.66 -3.40 -9.77
C LEU A 57 -1.82 -4.59 -10.72
N THR A 58 -0.84 -5.49 -10.75
CA THR A 58 -0.76 -6.62 -11.69
C THR A 58 -1.51 -7.88 -11.22
N HIS A 59 -1.72 -8.05 -9.91
CA HIS A 59 -2.30 -9.27 -9.30
C HIS A 59 -3.60 -9.00 -8.54
N GLN A 60 -4.27 -7.89 -8.84
CA GLN A 60 -5.57 -7.53 -8.26
C GLN A 60 -6.57 -8.69 -8.40
N SER A 61 -7.01 -9.20 -7.25
CA SER A 61 -7.99 -10.28 -7.16
C SER A 61 -8.75 -10.16 -5.84
N MET A 62 -9.98 -10.68 -5.83
CA MET A 62 -10.82 -10.66 -4.63
C MET A 62 -10.16 -11.38 -3.44
N MET A 63 -9.36 -12.43 -3.71
CA MET A 63 -8.58 -13.14 -2.69
C MET A 63 -7.48 -12.27 -2.09
N LEU A 64 -6.76 -11.52 -2.93
CA LEU A 64 -5.72 -10.59 -2.47
C LEU A 64 -6.33 -9.45 -1.65
N ASP A 65 -7.47 -8.92 -2.06
CA ASP A 65 -8.18 -7.88 -1.30
C ASP A 65 -8.60 -8.39 0.08
N MET A 66 -9.19 -9.59 0.16
CA MET A 66 -9.53 -10.22 1.44
C MET A 66 -8.29 -10.45 2.32
N TYR A 67 -7.17 -10.87 1.75
CA TYR A 67 -5.91 -11.02 2.47
C TYR A 67 -5.42 -9.70 3.06
N ILE A 68 -5.45 -8.61 2.27
CA ILE A 68 -5.04 -7.28 2.73
C ILE A 68 -5.97 -6.80 3.85
N ILE A 69 -7.29 -6.98 3.72
CA ILE A 69 -8.24 -6.61 4.77
C ILE A 69 -7.98 -7.40 6.05
N TYR A 70 -7.80 -8.73 5.97
CA TYR A 70 -7.50 -9.57 7.12
C TYR A 70 -6.20 -9.14 7.82
N LYS A 71 -5.12 -8.91 7.07
CA LYS A 71 -3.85 -8.42 7.63
C LYS A 71 -3.99 -7.02 8.24
N THR A 72 -4.81 -6.16 7.64
CA THR A 72 -5.11 -4.83 8.21
C THR A 72 -5.77 -4.96 9.59
N ILE A 73 -6.79 -5.82 9.71
CA ILE A 73 -7.45 -6.09 10.99
C ILE A 73 -6.45 -6.67 12.00
N LYS A 74 -5.63 -7.65 11.58
CA LYS A 74 -4.60 -8.24 12.44
C LYS A 74 -3.64 -7.19 12.98
N ASN A 75 -3.08 -6.33 12.11
CA ASN A 75 -2.12 -5.30 12.50
C ASN A 75 -2.76 -4.27 13.47
N ILE A 76 -4.04 -3.94 13.30
CA ILE A 76 -4.77 -3.07 14.22
C ILE A 76 -4.95 -3.74 15.59
N VAL A 77 -5.30 -5.03 15.62
CA VAL A 77 -5.51 -5.78 16.87
C VAL A 77 -4.19 -6.04 17.61
N THR A 78 -3.09 -6.27 16.89
CA THR A 78 -1.77 -6.48 17.50
C THR A 78 -1.08 -5.19 17.93
N SER A 79 -1.63 -4.02 17.60
CA SER A 79 -1.01 -2.70 17.81
C SER A 79 0.43 -2.59 17.26
N GLU A 80 0.81 -3.46 16.32
CA GLU A 80 2.12 -3.40 15.68
C GLU A 80 2.22 -2.11 14.86
N GLY A 81 3.04 -1.16 15.34
CA GLY A 81 3.21 0.16 14.75
C GLY A 81 2.48 1.32 15.44
N VAL A 82 1.86 1.09 16.62
CA VAL A 82 1.38 2.18 17.49
C VAL A 82 2.29 2.26 18.71
N HIS A 83 3.42 2.97 18.58
CA HIS A 83 4.17 3.46 19.73
C HIS A 83 3.54 4.78 20.19
N HIS A 84 3.09 4.84 21.44
CA HIS A 84 2.79 6.07 22.15
C HIS A 84 4.07 6.67 22.72
#